data_AF-A0A950CGG8-F1
#
_entry.id   AF-A0A950CGG8-F1
#
_cell.length_a   1.000
_cell.length_b   1.000
_cell.length_c   1.000
_cell.angle_alpha   90.00
_cell.angle_beta   90.00
_cell.angle_gamma   90.00
#
_symmetry.space_group_name_H-M   'P 1'
#
loop_
_entity.id
_entity.type
_entity.pdbx_description
1 polymer ?
#
loop_
_entity_poly.entity_id
_entity_poly.type
_entity_poly.pdbx_seq_one_letter_code
_entity_poly.pdbx_strand_id
1 'polypeptide(L)'
;MGNFRFYRRVNLFPGLSLNLSKSGPSVTVGMRGAHLTLGRRGITRTVGIPGTGIYYTSRSGYHSGFHSAHVETPVDAQTQARAHTLANLAVLAVAVLIVLAIGVIIGSALGH
;
A
#
# COMPACT_ATOMS: atom_id res chain seq x y z
N MET A 1 -6.21 -23.32 -22.27
CA MET A 1 -5.74 -23.25 -20.86
C MET A 1 -6.07 -21.86 -20.31
N GLY A 2 -7.21 -21.70 -19.63
CA GLY A 2 -7.61 -20.42 -19.03
C GLY A 2 -6.95 -20.25 -17.67
N ASN A 3 -6.17 -19.18 -17.47
CA ASN A 3 -5.56 -18.86 -16.18
C ASN A 3 -6.38 -17.77 -15.49
N PHE A 4 -6.88 -18.03 -14.28
CA PHE A 4 -7.56 -17.01 -13.47
C PHE A 4 -6.55 -15.96 -13.02
N ARG A 5 -6.62 -14.77 -13.61
CA ARG A 5 -5.77 -13.62 -13.25
C ARG A 5 -6.45 -12.85 -12.12
N PHE A 6 -6.10 -13.18 -10.88
CA PHE A 6 -6.53 -12.39 -9.71
C PHE A 6 -5.72 -11.09 -9.62
N TYR A 7 -6.31 -10.01 -10.13
CA TYR A 7 -5.87 -8.63 -9.96
C TYR A 7 -7.04 -7.81 -9.44
N ARG A 8 -6.88 -7.20 -8.26
CA ARG A 8 -7.89 -6.30 -7.69
C ARG A 8 -7.20 -5.02 -7.23
N ARG A 9 -7.53 -3.91 -7.89
CA ARG A 9 -7.21 -2.56 -7.41
C ARG A 9 -8.39 -2.08 -6.56
N VAL A 10 -8.12 -1.72 -5.31
CA VAL A 10 -9.07 -1.13 -4.38
C VAL A 10 -8.60 0.28 -4.07
N ASN A 11 -9.36 1.28 -4.50
CA ASN A 11 -9.10 2.67 -4.10
C ASN A 11 -9.78 2.88 -2.75
N LEU A 12 -9.01 3.22 -1.72
CA LEU A 12 -9.52 3.44 -0.36
C LEU A 12 -9.92 4.91 -0.21
N PHE A 13 -9.03 5.82 -0.59
CA PHE A 13 -9.21 7.27 -0.48
C PHE A 13 -8.57 7.97 -1.69
N PRO A 14 -8.93 9.23 -2.00
CA PRO A 14 -8.20 10.03 -2.99
C PRO A 14 -6.73 10.13 -2.58
N GLY A 15 -5.86 9.54 -3.42
CA GLY A 15 -4.43 9.42 -3.14
C GLY A 15 -4.03 8.18 -2.34
N LEU A 16 -4.93 7.24 -2.02
CA LEU A 16 -4.59 5.94 -1.44
C LEU A 16 -5.22 4.81 -2.24
N SER A 17 -4.39 4.06 -2.97
CA SER A 17 -4.82 2.89 -3.73
C SER A 17 -4.06 1.65 -3.32
N LEU A 18 -4.76 0.54 -3.17
CA LEU A 18 -4.20 -0.76 -2.84
C LEU A 18 -4.37 -1.67 -4.05
N ASN A 19 -3.28 -2.31 -4.46
CA ASN A 19 -3.23 -3.22 -5.58
C ASN A 19 -2.88 -4.62 -5.08
N LEU A 20 -3.88 -5.51 -5.15
CA LEU A 20 -3.78 -6.92 -4.81
C LEU A 20 -3.59 -7.72 -6.11
N SER A 21 -2.47 -8.44 -6.19
CA SER A 21 -2.20 -9.35 -7.32
C SER A 21 -1.62 -10.67 -6.80
N LYS A 22 -1.53 -11.69 -7.67
CA LYS A 22 -0.82 -12.96 -7.37
C LYS A 22 0.62 -12.75 -6.87
N SER A 23 1.26 -11.62 -7.22
CA SER A 23 2.63 -11.30 -6.79
C SER A 23 2.72 -10.73 -5.37
N GLY A 24 1.61 -10.25 -4.82
CA GLY A 24 1.50 -9.67 -3.48
C GLY A 24 0.75 -8.33 -3.46
N PRO A 25 0.37 -7.86 -2.26
CA PRO A 25 -0.22 -6.54 -2.07
C PRO A 25 0.82 -5.43 -2.29
N SER A 26 0.39 -4.33 -2.90
CA SER A 26 1.14 -3.08 -2.98
C SER A 26 0.21 -1.91 -2.68
N VAL A 27 0.70 -0.90 -1.98
CA VAL A 27 -0.04 0.28 -1.58
C VAL A 27 0.60 1.49 -2.23
N THR A 28 -0.20 2.33 -2.87
CA THR A 28 0.25 3.61 -3.42
C THR A 28 -0.43 4.74 -2.66
N VAL A 29 0.39 5.63 -2.09
CA VAL A 29 0.01 6.78 -1.28
C VAL A 29 0.50 8.06 -1.95
N GLY A 30 -0.35 9.05 -2.18
CA GLY A 30 0.02 10.38 -2.65
C GLY A 30 -0.88 10.94 -3.73
N MET A 31 -0.66 12.23 -4.02
CA MET A 31 -1.49 13.05 -4.88
C MET A 31 -0.86 13.20 -6.28
N ARG A 32 -1.59 13.79 -7.23
CA ARG A 32 -1.01 14.16 -8.52
C ARG A 32 0.19 15.09 -8.30
N GLY A 33 1.37 14.67 -8.78
CA GLY A 33 2.65 15.38 -8.57
C GLY A 33 3.54 14.78 -7.49
N ALA A 34 3.02 14.00 -6.54
CA ALA A 34 3.85 13.32 -5.53
C ALA A 34 3.18 12.03 -5.04
N HIS A 35 3.72 10.87 -5.42
CA HIS A 35 3.19 9.57 -5.02
C HIS A 35 4.28 8.58 -4.62
N LEU A 36 3.91 7.68 -3.73
CA LEU A 36 4.74 6.71 -3.02
C LEU A 36 4.09 5.34 -3.15
N THR A 37 4.71 4.43 -3.89
CA THR A 37 4.25 3.04 -4.02
C THR A 37 5.12 2.13 -3.16
N LEU A 38 4.52 1.52 -2.15
CA LEU A 38 5.10 0.53 -1.26
C LEU A 38 4.63 -0.86 -1.69
N GLY A 39 5.55 -1.77 -2.03
CA GLY A 39 5.17 -3.13 -2.38
C GLY A 39 6.28 -4.12 -2.06
N ARG A 40 5.98 -5.42 -2.22
CA ARG A 40 6.91 -6.52 -1.93
C ARG A 40 8.26 -6.41 -2.66
N ARG A 41 8.33 -5.71 -3.79
CA ARG A 41 9.54 -5.55 -4.60
C ARG A 41 10.33 -4.27 -4.29
N GLY A 42 9.79 -3.37 -3.47
CA GLY A 42 10.44 -2.12 -3.11
C GLY A 42 9.49 -0.95 -2.90
N ILE A 43 10.09 0.18 -2.61
CA ILE A 43 9.49 1.50 -2.44
C ILE A 43 9.81 2.34 -3.66
N THR A 44 8.79 2.84 -4.36
CA THR A 44 8.93 3.80 -5.46
C THR A 44 8.41 5.14 -4.99
N ARG A 45 9.25 6.18 -5.02
CA ARG A 45 8.89 7.55 -4.68
C ARG A 45 8.97 8.38 -5.95
N THR A 46 7.89 9.04 -6.32
CA THR A 46 7.83 9.92 -7.48
C THR A 46 7.41 11.29 -7.00
N VAL A 47 8.19 12.31 -7.32
CA VAL A 47 7.89 13.72 -7.05
C VAL A 47 8.13 14.52 -8.30
N GLY A 48 7.22 15.42 -8.67
CA GLY A 48 7.30 16.19 -9.90
C GLY A 48 6.45 17.44 -9.81
N ILE A 49 6.87 18.47 -10.52
CA ILE A 49 6.16 19.74 -10.54
C ILE A 49 5.06 19.63 -11.61
N PRO A 50 3.77 19.72 -11.22
CA PRO A 50 2.68 19.63 -12.17
C PRO A 50 2.75 20.80 -13.15
N GLY A 51 2.63 20.52 -14.45
CA GLY A 51 2.62 21.55 -15.51
C GLY A 51 3.99 21.92 -16.09
N THR A 52 5.11 21.43 -15.55
CA THR A 52 6.46 21.71 -16.08
C THR A 52 7.09 20.54 -16.84
N GLY A 53 6.49 19.35 -16.76
CA GLY A 53 7.05 18.12 -17.37
C GLY A 53 8.25 17.53 -16.62
N ILE A 54 8.67 18.14 -15.50
CA ILE A 54 9.81 17.70 -14.71
C ILE A 54 9.33 16.79 -13.58
N TYR A 55 9.83 15.55 -13.58
CA TYR A 55 9.57 14.56 -12.53
C TYR A 55 10.87 13.84 -12.13
N TYR A 56 10.97 13.51 -10.85
CA TYR A 56 12.03 12.72 -10.27
C TYR A 56 11.44 11.47 -9.62
N THR A 57 11.97 10.32 -10.00
CA THR A 57 11.51 9.01 -9.51
C THR A 57 12.68 8.28 -8.86
N SER A 58 12.54 7.94 -7.59
CA SER A 58 13.50 7.15 -6.82
C SER A 58 12.90 5.78 -6.49
N ARG A 59 13.62 4.70 -6.79
CA ARG A 59 13.19 3.34 -6.49
C ARG A 59 14.19 2.68 -5.56
N SER A 60 13.73 2.15 -4.43
CA SER A 60 14.52 1.35 -3.50
C SER A 60 13.93 -0.06 -3.43
N GLY A 61 14.72 -1.09 -3.74
CA GLY A 61 14.27 -2.48 -3.81
C GLY A 61 14.70 -3.30 -2.59
N TYR A 62 13.88 -4.26 -2.17
CA TYR A 62 14.24 -5.21 -1.09
C TYR A 62 15.16 -6.36 -1.57
N HIS A 63 15.55 -6.38 -2.84
CA HIS A 63 16.59 -7.29 -3.33
C HIS A 63 17.95 -6.58 -3.22
N SER A 64 18.87 -7.22 -2.50
CA SER A 64 20.27 -6.85 -2.31
C SER A 64 21.03 -6.85 -3.63
N GLY A 65 20.81 -5.81 -4.43
CA GLY A 65 21.77 -5.31 -5.39
C GLY A 65 22.20 -3.96 -4.85
N PHE A 66 23.44 -3.88 -4.37
CA PHE A 66 24.15 -2.63 -4.14
C PHE A 66 23.80 -1.64 -5.27
N HIS A 67 23.57 -0.36 -4.93
CA HIS A 67 23.01 0.73 -5.75
C HIS A 67 21.50 1.01 -5.52
N SER A 68 21.18 1.71 -4.43
CA SER A 68 20.29 2.89 -4.42
C SER A 68 20.30 3.52 -3.03
N ALA A 69 20.79 4.76 -2.94
CA ALA A 69 21.01 5.51 -1.72
C ALA A 69 19.80 5.53 -0.77
N HIS A 70 19.95 4.94 0.41
CA HIS A 70 19.10 5.21 1.55
C HIS A 70 19.73 6.38 2.32
N VAL A 71 19.15 7.58 2.20
CA VAL A 71 19.23 8.54 3.30
C VAL A 71 18.34 7.96 4.39
N GLU A 72 18.95 7.21 5.29
CA GLU A 72 18.34 6.65 6.48
C GLU A 72 18.34 7.81 7.49
N THR A 73 17.23 8.55 7.56
CA THR A 73 16.97 9.32 8.78
C THR A 73 16.88 8.28 9.89
N PRO A 74 17.68 8.35 10.97
CA PRO A 74 17.58 7.41 12.07
C PRO A 74 16.20 7.61 12.69
N VAL A 75 15.25 6.77 12.29
CA VAL A 75 13.94 6.71 12.94
C VAL A 75 14.19 5.95 14.21
N ASP A 76 14.07 6.64 15.35
CA ASP A 76 14.31 6.06 16.67
C ASP A 76 13.63 4.69 16.77
N ALA A 77 14.35 3.68 17.26
CA ALA A 77 13.85 2.30 17.36
C ALA A 77 12.48 2.21 18.08
N GLN A 78 12.21 3.17 18.97
CA GLN A 78 10.97 3.32 19.70
C GLN A 78 9.80 3.79 18.81
N THR A 79 10.08 4.63 17.81
CA THR A 79 9.11 5.07 16.79
C THR A 79 8.78 3.93 15.82
N GLN A 80 9.78 3.12 15.46
CA GLN A 80 9.56 1.93 14.63
C GLN A 80 8.72 0.88 15.37
N ALA A 81 9.00 0.62 16.65
CA ALA A 81 8.21 -0.31 17.47
C ALA A 81 6.73 0.13 17.60
N ARG A 82 6.47 1.42 17.85
CA ARG A 82 5.11 1.98 17.89
C ARG A 82 4.42 1.93 16.53
N ALA A 83 5.14 2.19 15.45
CA ALA A 83 4.58 2.06 14.11
C ALA A 83 4.16 0.61 13.81
N HIS A 84 4.95 -0.38 14.25
CA HIS A 84 4.59 -1.79 14.10
C HIS A 84 3.36 -2.18 14.91
N THR A 85 3.24 -1.70 16.15
CA THR A 85 2.04 -1.99 16.96
C THR A 85 0.79 -1.32 16.38
N LEU A 86 0.89 -0.06 15.97
CA LEU A 86 -0.22 0.66 15.34
C LEU A 86 -0.60 0.04 13.98
N ALA A 87 0.37 -0.41 13.19
CA ALA A 87 0.11 -1.11 11.94
C ALA A 87 -0.62 -2.44 12.18
N ASN A 88 -0.19 -3.24 13.17
CA ASN A 88 -0.85 -4.49 13.52
C ASN A 88 -2.29 -4.26 13.99
N LEU A 89 -2.51 -3.23 14.82
CA LEU A 89 -3.85 -2.85 15.27
C LEU A 89 -4.72 -2.35 14.11
N ALA A 90 -4.17 -1.54 13.20
CA ALA A 90 -4.89 -1.09 12.01
C ALA A 90 -5.29 -2.26 11.11
N VAL A 91 -4.40 -3.23 10.90
CA VAL A 91 -4.69 -4.46 10.13
C VAL A 91 -5.80 -5.27 10.80
N LEU A 92 -5.75 -5.43 12.13
CA LEU A 92 -6.81 -6.12 12.88
C LEU A 92 -8.15 -5.37 12.79
N ALA A 93 -8.14 -4.05 12.95
CA ALA A 93 -9.35 -3.23 12.86
C ALA A 93 -10.01 -3.34 11.47
N VAL A 94 -9.21 -3.28 10.41
CA VAL A 94 -9.70 -3.48 9.03
C VAL A 94 -10.24 -4.90 8.85
N ALA A 95 -9.56 -5.92 9.37
CA ALA A 95 -10.03 -7.30 9.31
C ALA A 95 -11.38 -7.47 10.02
N VAL A 96 -11.54 -6.89 11.22
CA VAL A 96 -12.81 -6.89 11.97
C VAL A 96 -13.91 -6.19 11.19
N LEU A 97 -13.66 -5.00 10.63
CA LEU A 97 -14.64 -4.28 9.81
C LEU A 97 -15.06 -5.10 8.58
N ILE A 98 -14.14 -5.82 7.95
CA ILE A 98 -14.46 -6.71 6.83
C ILE A 98 -15.34 -7.87 7.30
N VAL A 99 -15.02 -8.52 8.42
CA VAL A 99 -15.84 -9.61 8.98
C VAL A 99 -17.25 -9.11 9.33
N LEU A 100 -17.35 -7.94 9.96
CA LEU A 100 -18.63 -7.32 10.29
C LEU A 100 -19.42 -6.96 9.03
N ALA A 101 -18.78 -6.37 8.02
CA ALA A 101 -19.43 -6.06 6.75
C ALA A 101 -19.94 -7.33 6.05
N ILE A 102 -19.15 -8.41 6.04
CA ILE A 102 -19.57 -9.71 5.49
C ILE A 102 -20.75 -10.27 6.29
N GLY A 103 -20.70 -10.21 7.62
CA GLY A 103 -21.78 -10.67 8.50
C GLY A 103 -23.09 -9.89 8.29
N VAL A 104 -23.01 -8.57 8.13
CA VAL A 104 -24.16 -7.71 7.81
C VAL A 104 -24.71 -8.04 6.43
N ILE A 105 -23.86 -8.22 5.42
CA ILE A 105 -24.29 -8.59 4.06
C ILE A 105 -24.99 -9.96 4.05
N ILE A 106 -24.41 -10.97 4.72
CA ILE A 106 -25.01 -12.32 4.82
C ILE A 106 -26.31 -12.27 5.62
N GLY A 107 -26.34 -11.56 6.75
CA GLY A 107 -27.53 -11.39 7.58
C GLY A 107 -28.67 -10.69 6.83
N SER A 108 -28.35 -9.68 6.02
CA SER A 108 -29.33 -9.01 5.16
C SER A 108 -29.84 -9.89 4.00
N ALA A 109 -29.07 -10.92 3.59
CA ALA A 109 -29.44 -11.84 2.51
C ALA A 109 -30.29 -13.04 2.97
N LEU A 110 -30.27 -13.40 4.26
CA LEU A 110 -31.10 -14.47 4.84
C LEU A 110 -32.44 -13.97 5.44
N GLY A 111 -32.64 -12.66 5.53
CA GLY A 111 -33.82 -12.04 6.16
C GLY A 111 -35.02 -11.76 5.24
N HIS A 112 -35.03 -12.31 4.02
CA HIS A 112 -36.14 -12.21 3.07
C HIS A 112 -36.71 -13.60 2.73
#